data_AF-A0AAU0V056-F1
#
_entry.id   AF-A0AAU0V056-F1
#
_cell.length_a   1.000
_cell.length_b   1.000
_cell.length_c   1.000
_cell.angle_alpha   90.00
_cell.angle_beta   90.00
_cell.angle_gamma   90.00
#
_symmetry.space_group_name_H-M   'P 1'
#
loop_
_entity.id
_entity.type
_entity.pdbx_description
1 polymer ?
#
loop_
_entity_poly.entity_id
_entity_poly.type
_entity_poly.pdbx_seq_one_letter_code
_entity_poly.pdbx_strand_id
1 'polypeptide(L)'
;MDTQQNTALKRALAEVPGPLPTSGMIHIVIPHTDRFTVVGNHLAQHPDLSCTAVGIAVRIQSLPQGVEVSIKALATHCREGEKRIAAALRELETLGYLQRLRHRLPNGRVITRTVFCNQPTALLHPRRPAAPPQLPVPASLPVRTEALPTLTTAPAPAPASPPEPDMSALPPVPPQPTPFVTPPPPRFVPLVPPPTAPKPPPRPLPRPSEPTPELDRAATAFLSDLHRHAPQFTLSEDDVRRLVPGVAAWLERAARPDAIRHALTDDPPHPLKHPAKLLKYRLTELLPPPPPDIRDLAALARPRITVTPFQTCDACERAFRSPTPGHCRDCRSEHIRHAARGDDRAVFAAGRHAPTAAAQGHRSSGCP
;
A
#
# COMPACT_ATOMS: atom_id res chain seq x y z
N MET A 1 -7.92 25.71 -17.35
CA MET A 1 -7.57 24.43 -16.69
C MET A 1 -8.57 23.31 -17.02
N ASP A 2 -9.70 23.60 -17.66
CA ASP A 2 -10.76 22.62 -17.96
C ASP A 2 -10.41 21.54 -18.99
N THR A 3 -9.39 21.77 -19.83
CA THR A 3 -9.02 20.85 -20.91
C THR A 3 -8.43 19.53 -20.41
N GLN A 4 -7.63 19.57 -19.34
CA GLN A 4 -6.94 18.38 -18.81
C GLN A 4 -7.89 17.44 -18.04
N GLN A 5 -8.83 18.02 -17.28
CA GLN A 5 -9.89 17.26 -16.59
C GLN A 5 -10.85 16.58 -17.58
N ASN A 6 -11.18 17.25 -18.69
CA ASN A 6 -12.04 16.68 -19.72
C ASN A 6 -11.38 15.49 -20.44
N THR A 7 -10.06 15.53 -20.66
CA THR A 7 -9.30 14.41 -21.23
C THR A 7 -9.19 13.22 -20.27
N ALA A 8 -8.95 13.46 -18.98
CA ALA A 8 -8.86 12.39 -17.98
C ALA A 8 -10.20 11.64 -17.83
N LEU A 9 -11.31 12.38 -17.79
CA LEU A 9 -12.65 11.80 -17.71
C LEU A 9 -12.99 10.96 -18.95
N LYS A 10 -12.68 11.47 -20.16
CA LYS A 10 -12.92 10.73 -21.41
C LYS A 10 -12.12 9.42 -21.48
N ARG A 11 -10.86 9.41 -21.02
CA ARG A 11 -10.05 8.18 -20.94
C ARG A 11 -10.62 7.21 -19.92
N ALA A 12 -10.95 7.68 -18.72
CA ALA A 12 -11.48 6.83 -17.66
C ALA A 12 -12.84 6.21 -18.03
N LEU A 13 -13.67 6.92 -18.80
CA LEU A 13 -14.91 6.38 -19.38
C LEU A 13 -14.65 5.32 -20.47
N ALA A 14 -13.62 5.51 -21.31
CA ALA A 14 -13.25 4.55 -22.34
C ALA A 14 -12.61 3.26 -21.78
N GLU A 15 -12.05 3.33 -20.58
CA GLU A 15 -11.38 2.22 -19.90
C GLU A 15 -12.30 1.40 -18.98
N VAL A 16 -13.60 1.75 -18.85
CA VAL A 16 -14.55 0.96 -18.03
C VAL A 16 -14.68 -0.44 -18.63
N PRO A 17 -14.22 -1.51 -17.96
CA PRO A 17 -14.17 -2.84 -18.57
C PRO A 17 -15.52 -3.57 -18.48
N GLY A 18 -15.91 -4.22 -19.59
CA GLY A 18 -16.95 -5.26 -19.61
C GLY A 18 -18.40 -4.75 -19.68
N PRO A 19 -19.36 -5.69 -19.79
CA PRO A 19 -20.78 -5.35 -19.76
C PRO A 19 -21.10 -4.71 -18.40
N LEU A 20 -21.62 -3.48 -18.46
CA LEU A 20 -21.97 -2.71 -17.27
C LEU A 20 -23.03 -3.46 -16.46
N PRO A 21 -22.98 -3.39 -15.12
CA PRO A 21 -24.00 -4.02 -14.30
C PRO A 21 -25.37 -3.41 -14.61
N THR A 22 -26.42 -4.23 -14.60
CA THR A 22 -27.81 -3.81 -14.84
C THR A 22 -28.34 -2.86 -13.77
N SER A 23 -27.70 -2.80 -12.60
CA SER A 23 -27.95 -1.83 -11.53
C SER A 23 -26.70 -1.64 -10.67
N GLY A 24 -26.57 -0.48 -10.01
CA GLY A 24 -25.44 -0.15 -9.14
C GLY A 24 -24.68 1.09 -9.57
N MET A 25 -23.56 1.36 -8.89
CA MET A 25 -22.67 2.50 -9.18
C MET A 25 -21.41 2.01 -9.90
N ILE A 26 -21.07 2.65 -11.03
CA ILE A 26 -19.77 2.48 -11.67
C ILE A 26 -18.86 3.59 -11.14
N HIS A 27 -17.74 3.21 -10.53
CA HIS A 27 -16.75 4.17 -10.06
C HIS A 27 -15.79 4.52 -11.19
N ILE A 28 -15.80 5.78 -11.62
CA ILE A 28 -14.77 6.35 -12.47
C ILE A 28 -13.74 6.99 -11.54
N VAL A 29 -12.58 6.35 -11.39
CA VAL A 29 -11.54 6.80 -10.46
C VAL A 29 -10.50 7.60 -11.23
N ILE A 30 -10.51 8.92 -11.05
CA ILE A 30 -9.44 9.81 -11.52
C ILE A 30 -8.58 10.15 -10.30
N PRO A 31 -7.28 9.81 -10.30
CA PRO A 31 -6.43 10.11 -9.15
C PRO A 31 -6.28 11.62 -8.96
N HIS A 32 -6.58 12.10 -7.75
CA HIS A 32 -6.29 13.46 -7.34
C HIS A 32 -4.82 13.56 -6.95
N THR A 33 -4.10 14.55 -7.48
CA THR A 33 -2.67 14.76 -7.19
C THR A 33 -2.43 15.78 -6.08
N ASP A 34 -3.40 16.64 -5.80
CA ASP A 34 -3.31 17.66 -4.76
C ASP A 34 -4.66 17.85 -4.03
N ARG A 35 -4.61 18.53 -2.87
CA ARG A 35 -5.78 18.97 -2.08
C ARG A 35 -6.82 17.87 -1.79
N PHE A 36 -6.37 16.65 -1.56
CA PHE A 36 -7.23 15.53 -1.16
C PHE A 36 -6.86 15.00 0.23
N THR A 37 -7.79 14.26 0.83
CA THR A 37 -7.60 13.61 2.13
C THR A 37 -7.98 12.14 2.01
N VAL A 38 -7.12 11.25 2.51
CA VAL A 38 -7.40 9.82 2.54
C VAL A 38 -8.29 9.52 3.73
N VAL A 39 -9.47 8.97 3.47
CA VAL A 39 -10.45 8.60 4.50
C VAL A 39 -10.51 7.07 4.56
N GLY A 40 -10.34 6.50 5.75
CA GLY A 40 -10.47 5.06 5.95
C GLY A 40 -11.92 4.58 5.91
N ASN A 41 -12.16 3.38 5.38
CA ASN A 41 -13.50 2.78 5.33
C ASN A 41 -14.12 2.57 6.71
N HIS A 42 -13.30 2.39 7.75
CA HIS A 42 -13.78 2.29 9.14
C HIS A 42 -14.55 3.54 9.58
N LEU A 43 -14.26 4.71 8.99
CA LEU A 43 -14.95 5.97 9.28
C LEU A 43 -16.04 6.22 8.24
N ALA A 44 -15.73 6.03 6.95
CA ALA A 44 -16.66 6.33 5.86
C ALA A 44 -17.91 5.42 5.87
N GLN A 45 -17.78 4.20 6.38
CA GLN A 45 -18.84 3.18 6.42
C GLN A 45 -19.20 2.79 7.86
N HIS A 46 -18.93 3.66 8.83
CA HIS A 46 -19.15 3.34 10.23
C HIS A 46 -20.66 3.15 10.53
N PRO A 47 -21.08 2.02 11.13
CA PRO A 47 -22.50 1.71 11.32
C PRO A 47 -23.17 2.60 12.38
N ASP A 48 -22.43 2.95 13.45
CA ASP A 48 -22.99 3.69 14.59
C ASP A 48 -22.80 5.22 14.49
N LEU A 49 -22.18 5.71 13.41
CA LEU A 49 -22.04 7.16 13.18
C LEU A 49 -23.15 7.64 12.27
N SER A 50 -23.73 8.80 12.60
CA SER A 50 -24.61 9.48 11.65
C SER A 50 -23.83 9.93 10.40
N CYS A 51 -24.50 10.03 9.25
CA CYS A 51 -23.89 10.60 8.03
C CYS A 51 -23.35 12.02 8.28
N THR A 52 -24.00 12.79 9.17
CA THR A 52 -23.49 14.09 9.59
C THR A 52 -22.17 13.95 10.36
N ALA A 53 -22.05 13.02 11.30
CA ALA A 53 -20.79 12.77 12.01
C ALA A 53 -19.67 12.32 11.06
N VAL A 54 -19.96 11.44 10.11
CA VAL A 54 -18.99 11.03 9.06
C VAL A 54 -18.56 12.25 8.25
N GLY A 55 -19.50 13.08 7.77
CA GLY A 55 -19.19 14.29 7.02
C GLY A 55 -18.34 15.30 7.80
N ILE A 56 -18.65 15.50 9.09
CA ILE A 56 -17.87 16.36 9.99
C ILE A 56 -16.47 15.79 10.22
N ALA A 57 -16.32 14.48 10.40
CA ALA A 57 -15.02 13.84 10.57
C ALA A 57 -14.13 13.95 9.32
N VAL A 58 -14.71 13.79 8.12
CA VAL A 58 -14.00 14.00 6.85
C VAL A 58 -13.57 15.46 6.71
N ARG A 59 -14.45 16.41 7.08
CA ARG A 59 -14.12 17.82 7.08
C ARG A 59 -12.95 18.11 8.01
N ILE A 60 -12.98 17.62 9.24
CA ILE A 60 -11.90 17.83 10.22
C ILE A 60 -10.56 17.30 9.70
N GLN A 61 -10.52 16.13 9.06
CA GLN A 61 -9.29 15.58 8.48
C GLN A 61 -8.72 16.40 7.33
N SER A 62 -9.56 17.14 6.60
CA SER A 62 -9.13 18.01 5.51
C SER A 62 -8.54 19.34 5.98
N LEU A 63 -8.69 19.69 7.25
CA LEU A 63 -8.20 20.95 7.80
C LEU A 63 -6.70 20.85 8.15
N PRO A 64 -5.92 21.93 7.98
CA PRO A 64 -4.54 21.96 8.44
C PRO A 64 -4.47 21.89 9.97
N GLN A 65 -3.33 21.42 10.48
CA GLN A 65 -3.08 21.35 11.92
C GLN A 65 -3.17 22.73 12.57
N GLY A 66 -3.78 22.79 13.75
CA GLY A 66 -3.92 24.03 14.54
C GLY A 66 -5.19 24.84 14.26
N VAL A 67 -6.01 24.45 13.27
CA VAL A 67 -7.32 25.06 13.05
C VAL A 67 -8.26 24.75 14.22
N GLU A 68 -9.05 25.75 14.62
CA GLU A 68 -10.03 25.59 15.68
C GLU A 68 -11.19 24.70 15.21
N VAL A 69 -11.42 23.60 15.93
CA VAL A 69 -12.55 22.70 15.72
C VAL A 69 -13.61 22.98 16.79
N SER A 70 -14.37 24.07 16.60
CA SER A 70 -15.51 24.42 17.45
C SER A 70 -16.83 24.31 16.68
N ILE A 71 -17.94 24.21 17.42
CA ILE A 71 -19.28 24.09 16.81
C ILE A 71 -19.56 25.27 15.87
N LYS A 72 -19.23 26.49 16.31
CA LYS A 72 -19.40 27.71 15.51
C LYS A 72 -18.49 27.72 14.28
N ALA A 73 -17.21 27.38 14.45
CA ALA A 73 -16.27 27.32 13.33
C ALA A 73 -16.63 26.26 12.28
N LEU A 74 -17.25 25.15 12.69
CA LEU A 74 -17.76 24.15 11.74
C LEU A 74 -19.06 24.63 11.08
N ALA A 75 -19.96 25.27 11.83
CA ALA A 75 -21.23 25.78 11.32
C ALA A 75 -21.06 26.85 10.24
N THR A 76 -19.95 27.58 10.20
CA THR A 76 -19.67 28.56 9.13
C THR A 76 -19.36 27.90 7.78
N HIS A 77 -18.96 26.63 7.77
CA HIS A 77 -18.53 25.90 6.56
C HIS A 77 -19.46 24.73 6.18
N CYS A 78 -20.49 24.50 6.98
CA CYS A 78 -21.43 23.40 6.87
C CYS A 78 -22.85 23.97 6.77
N ARG A 79 -23.73 23.31 5.99
CA ARG A 79 -25.16 23.68 5.93
C ARG A 79 -25.95 23.13 7.11
N GLU A 80 -25.29 22.36 7.97
CA GLU A 80 -25.79 21.71 9.15
C GLU A 80 -25.93 22.70 10.31
N GLY A 81 -27.03 22.62 11.05
CA GLY A 81 -27.24 23.48 12.21
C GLY A 81 -26.33 23.12 13.39
N GLU A 82 -26.02 24.12 14.23
CA GLU A 82 -25.12 23.98 15.39
C GLU A 82 -25.47 22.79 16.30
N LYS A 83 -26.77 22.53 16.53
CA LYS A 83 -27.23 21.40 17.35
C LYS A 83 -26.84 20.04 16.76
N ARG A 84 -26.91 19.89 15.42
CA ARG A 84 -26.52 18.64 14.73
C ARG A 84 -25.01 18.49 14.73
N ILE A 85 -24.27 19.57 14.54
CA ILE A 85 -22.80 19.56 14.63
C ILE A 85 -22.37 19.18 16.06
N ALA A 86 -23.01 19.73 17.08
CA ALA A 86 -22.73 19.38 18.46
C ALA A 86 -23.02 17.89 18.76
N ALA A 87 -24.09 17.32 18.21
CA ALA A 87 -24.40 15.90 18.31
C ALA A 87 -23.35 15.04 17.61
N ALA A 88 -23.00 15.39 16.37
CA ALA A 88 -21.96 14.72 15.60
C ALA A 88 -20.60 14.69 16.33
N LEU A 89 -20.19 15.81 16.93
CA LEU A 89 -18.94 15.85 17.71
C LEU A 89 -18.99 14.93 18.94
N ARG A 90 -20.15 14.79 19.60
CA ARG A 90 -20.32 13.86 20.73
C ARG A 90 -20.26 12.40 20.28
N GLU A 91 -20.85 12.07 19.13
CA GLU A 91 -20.75 10.73 18.53
C GLU A 91 -19.29 10.37 18.25
N LEU A 92 -18.54 11.29 17.63
CA LEU A 92 -17.11 11.11 17.34
C LEU A 92 -16.25 10.97 18.62
N GLU A 93 -16.59 11.70 19.68
CA GLU A 93 -15.93 11.56 20.99
C GLU A 93 -16.21 10.20 21.63
N THR A 94 -17.47 9.78 21.60
CA THR A 94 -17.91 8.49 22.17
C THR A 94 -17.21 7.32 21.52
N LEU A 95 -17.03 7.38 20.20
CA LEU A 95 -16.39 6.32 19.41
C LEU A 95 -14.87 6.47 19.30
N GLY A 96 -14.27 7.47 19.98
CA GLY A 96 -12.83 7.63 20.07
C GLY A 96 -12.16 8.23 18.82
N TYR A 97 -12.92 8.79 17.88
CA TYR A 97 -12.37 9.53 16.74
C TYR A 97 -11.89 10.94 17.12
N LEU A 98 -12.46 11.52 18.18
CA LEU A 98 -12.15 12.86 18.64
C LEU A 98 -11.91 12.87 20.15
N GLN A 99 -10.90 13.60 20.61
CA GLN A 99 -10.63 13.80 22.03
C GLN A 99 -10.34 15.27 22.31
N ARG A 100 -10.96 15.82 23.35
CA ARG A 100 -10.69 17.19 23.81
C ARG A 100 -9.80 17.14 25.04
N LEU A 101 -8.55 17.61 24.89
CA LEU A 101 -7.56 17.66 25.96
C LEU A 101 -7.45 19.09 26.50
N ARG A 102 -7.44 19.25 27.82
CA ARG A 102 -7.13 20.53 28.46
C ARG A 102 -5.65 20.57 28.80
N HIS A 103 -4.90 21.39 28.09
CA HIS A 103 -3.48 21.60 28.30
C HIS A 103 -3.25 22.90 29.07
N ARG A 104 -2.65 22.82 30.27
CA ARG A 104 -2.15 24.01 30.98
C ARG A 104 -0.80 24.40 30.37
N LEU A 105 -0.74 25.59 29.81
CA LEU A 105 0.52 26.17 29.34
C LEU A 105 1.40 26.58 30.54
N PRO A 106 2.72 26.72 30.35
CA PRO A 106 3.65 27.21 31.37
C PRO A 106 3.29 28.60 31.92
N ASN A 107 2.57 29.41 31.15
CA ASN A 107 2.06 30.73 31.56
C ASN A 107 0.76 30.67 32.38
N GLY A 108 0.32 29.48 32.82
CA GLY A 108 -0.90 29.28 33.61
C GLY A 108 -2.20 29.25 32.79
N ARG A 109 -2.18 29.57 31.49
CA ARG A 109 -3.37 29.57 30.63
C ARG A 109 -3.77 28.13 30.26
N VAL A 110 -5.04 27.78 30.47
CA VAL A 110 -5.61 26.50 30.02
C VAL A 110 -6.06 26.64 28.56
N ILE A 111 -5.53 25.80 27.67
CA ILE A 111 -5.96 25.69 26.27
C ILE A 111 -6.65 24.34 26.06
N THR A 112 -7.80 24.36 25.39
CA THR A 112 -8.45 23.14 24.90
C THR A 112 -7.86 22.77 23.55
N ARG A 113 -7.24 21.60 23.45
CA ARG A 113 -6.73 21.01 22.19
C ARG A 113 -7.67 19.89 21.75
N THR A 114 -8.15 19.99 20.52
CA THR A 114 -8.92 18.91 19.89
C THR A 114 -7.96 18.01 19.13
N VAL A 115 -7.90 16.74 19.51
CA VAL A 115 -7.12 15.70 18.84
C VAL A 115 -8.09 14.85 18.04
N PHE A 116 -7.87 14.76 16.73
CA PHE A 116 -8.57 13.84 15.85
C PHE A 116 -7.66 12.66 15.56
N CYS A 117 -8.17 11.42 15.69
CA CYS A 117 -7.42 10.23 15.34
C CYS A 117 -8.17 9.41 14.29
N ASN A 118 -7.45 9.05 13.23
CA ASN A 118 -7.93 8.12 12.22
C ASN A 118 -8.00 6.68 12.73
N GLN A 119 -7.37 6.34 13.87
CA GLN A 119 -7.46 5.04 14.51
C GLN A 119 -8.07 5.18 15.90
N PRO A 120 -9.40 5.01 16.06
CA PRO A 120 -10.07 5.29 17.32
C PRO A 120 -9.55 4.44 18.50
N THR A 121 -9.09 3.21 18.24
CA THR A 121 -8.47 2.34 19.25
C THR A 121 -7.23 2.96 19.89
N ALA A 122 -6.49 3.83 19.19
CA ALA A 122 -5.31 4.50 19.72
C ALA A 122 -5.64 5.57 20.77
N LEU A 123 -6.84 6.19 20.69
CA LEU A 123 -7.30 7.17 21.68
C LEU A 123 -8.05 6.50 22.85
N LEU A 124 -8.71 5.37 22.61
CA LEU A 124 -9.42 4.61 23.65
C LEU A 124 -8.48 3.83 24.58
N HIS A 125 -7.31 3.41 24.07
CA HIS A 125 -6.26 2.76 24.86
C HIS A 125 -4.94 3.53 24.70
N PRO A 126 -4.67 4.56 25.52
CA PRO A 126 -3.33 5.13 25.56
C PRO A 126 -2.38 3.98 25.94
N ARG A 127 -1.57 3.52 24.98
CA ARG A 127 -0.48 2.60 25.30
C ARG A 127 0.27 3.21 26.47
N ARG A 128 0.25 2.51 27.60
CA ARG A 128 1.15 2.81 28.72
C ARG A 128 2.54 2.91 28.07
N PRO A 129 3.27 4.04 28.21
CA PRO A 129 4.64 4.09 27.73
C PRO A 129 5.32 2.84 28.26
N ALA A 130 5.89 2.04 27.36
CA ALA A 130 6.68 0.89 27.76
C ALA A 130 7.62 1.39 28.84
N ALA A 131 7.51 0.83 30.05
CA ALA A 131 8.44 1.15 31.11
C ALA A 131 9.85 0.96 30.53
N PRO A 132 10.78 1.92 30.73
CA PRO A 132 12.14 1.76 30.25
C PRO A 132 12.66 0.40 30.71
N PRO A 133 13.41 -0.33 29.86
CA PRO A 133 13.83 -1.69 30.16
C PRO A 133 14.55 -1.68 31.50
N GLN A 134 13.93 -2.31 32.50
CA GLN A 134 14.57 -2.50 33.79
C GLN A 134 15.73 -3.47 33.55
N LEU A 135 16.95 -2.94 33.72
CA LEU A 135 18.15 -3.75 33.79
C LEU A 135 17.96 -4.82 34.88
N PRO A 136 18.30 -6.09 34.61
CA PRO A 136 18.10 -7.16 35.57
C PRO A 136 19.01 -6.94 36.79
N VAL A 137 18.41 -6.75 37.96
CA VAL A 137 19.12 -6.81 39.24
C VAL A 137 19.49 -8.27 39.51
N PRO A 138 20.75 -8.61 39.86
CA PRO A 138 21.15 -9.99 40.10
C PRO A 138 20.45 -10.56 41.32
N ALA A 139 19.85 -11.73 41.14
CA ALA A 139 19.23 -12.52 42.19
C ALA A 139 20.26 -12.92 43.25
N SER A 140 19.96 -12.66 44.52
CA SER A 140 20.61 -13.31 45.65
C SER A 140 19.62 -14.31 46.25
N LEU A 141 19.97 -15.59 46.19
CA LEU A 141 19.49 -16.68 47.04
C LEU A 141 20.76 -17.43 47.49
N PRO A 142 20.78 -18.21 48.59
CA PRO A 142 19.62 -18.73 49.33
C PRO A 142 19.77 -18.67 50.87
N VAL A 143 18.67 -18.74 51.62
CA VAL A 143 18.68 -19.47 52.90
C VAL A 143 17.40 -20.28 53.00
N ARG A 144 17.60 -21.58 53.17
CA ARG A 144 16.58 -22.61 53.38
C ARG A 144 16.57 -22.90 54.87
N THR A 145 15.44 -22.69 55.55
CA THR A 145 15.14 -23.39 56.80
C THR A 145 13.67 -23.75 56.85
N GLU A 146 13.48 -25.06 56.90
CA GLU A 146 12.27 -25.84 57.05
C GLU A 146 11.80 -25.79 58.51
N ALA A 147 10.49 -25.63 58.76
CA ALA A 147 9.73 -26.30 59.83
C ALA A 147 8.31 -25.71 59.98
N LEU A 148 7.30 -26.55 59.73
CA LEU A 148 6.02 -26.51 60.45
C LEU A 148 6.23 -27.23 61.79
N PRO A 149 5.59 -26.85 62.92
CA PRO A 149 4.20 -27.30 63.14
C PRO A 149 3.27 -26.36 63.98
N THR A 150 1.98 -26.54 63.72
CA THR A 150 0.75 -26.53 64.55
C THR A 150 0.69 -25.78 65.90
N LEU A 151 -0.32 -24.89 66.07
CA LEU A 151 -1.51 -25.02 66.95
C LEU A 151 -2.12 -23.65 67.32
N THR A 152 -3.46 -23.63 67.39
CA THR A 152 -4.26 -22.86 68.37
C THR A 152 -4.35 -21.33 68.17
N THR A 153 -5.48 -20.62 68.31
CA THR A 153 -6.91 -20.87 68.58
C THR A 153 -7.65 -19.54 68.32
N ALA A 154 -8.97 -19.63 68.18
CA ALA A 154 -10.01 -18.65 68.54
C ALA A 154 -10.79 -18.00 67.38
N PRO A 155 -12.01 -18.49 67.10
CA PRO A 155 -13.03 -17.79 66.36
C PRO A 155 -13.86 -16.91 67.31
N ALA A 156 -14.19 -15.68 66.89
CA ALA A 156 -15.19 -14.86 67.56
C ALA A 156 -16.54 -15.00 66.83
N PRO A 157 -17.64 -15.36 67.51
CA PRO A 157 -18.94 -15.65 66.92
C PRO A 157 -19.84 -14.40 66.88
N ALA A 158 -20.65 -14.27 65.82
CA ALA A 158 -21.84 -13.44 65.82
C ALA A 158 -23.06 -14.37 66.03
N PRO A 159 -23.91 -14.12 67.05
CA PRO A 159 -24.95 -15.06 67.47
C PRO A 159 -26.20 -15.02 66.59
N ALA A 160 -26.81 -16.19 66.53
CA ALA A 160 -28.06 -16.52 65.87
C ALA A 160 -29.31 -16.00 66.60
N SER A 161 -30.38 -15.99 65.83
CA SER A 161 -31.78 -15.61 66.09
C SER A 161 -32.43 -16.27 67.31
N PRO A 162 -33.40 -15.60 67.96
CA PRO A 162 -34.43 -16.24 68.80
C PRO A 162 -35.66 -16.71 67.99
N PRO A 163 -36.52 -17.57 68.57
CA PRO A 163 -37.46 -18.43 67.85
C PRO A 163 -38.89 -17.86 67.72
N GLU A 164 -39.66 -18.48 66.82
CA GLU A 164 -41.09 -18.27 66.59
C GLU A 164 -41.96 -18.70 67.79
N PRO A 165 -43.12 -18.03 67.96
CA PRO A 165 -44.35 -18.67 68.36
C PRO A 165 -45.36 -18.73 67.20
N ASP A 166 -45.97 -19.91 67.09
CA ASP A 166 -47.04 -20.28 66.19
C ASP A 166 -48.36 -19.53 66.47
N MET A 167 -49.21 -19.57 65.45
CA MET A 167 -50.68 -19.52 65.45
C MET A 167 -51.44 -18.23 65.12
N SER A 168 -52.35 -18.45 64.17
CA SER A 168 -53.63 -17.78 63.90
C SER A 168 -53.66 -16.61 62.91
N ALA A 169 -53.82 -17.02 61.65
CA ALA A 169 -55.03 -16.79 60.84
C ALA A 169 -55.57 -15.36 60.73
N LEU A 170 -55.47 -14.78 59.52
CA LEU A 170 -56.32 -13.71 59.00
C LEU A 170 -56.39 -13.80 57.44
N PRO A 171 -57.37 -13.15 56.77
CA PRO A 171 -58.28 -13.71 55.76
C PRO A 171 -57.83 -13.47 54.28
N PRO A 172 -58.53 -13.99 53.25
CA PRO A 172 -58.02 -13.97 51.88
C PRO A 172 -58.02 -12.56 51.27
N VAL A 173 -56.87 -12.18 50.73
CA VAL A 173 -56.64 -10.97 49.94
C VAL A 173 -57.08 -11.22 48.48
N PRO A 174 -57.81 -10.30 47.82
CA PRO A 174 -58.25 -10.47 46.43
C PRO A 174 -57.06 -10.51 45.43
N PRO A 175 -57.22 -11.13 44.25
CA PRO A 175 -56.12 -11.36 43.33
C PRO A 175 -55.57 -10.06 42.74
N GLN A 176 -54.28 -9.83 42.95
CA GLN A 176 -53.50 -8.80 42.26
C GLN A 176 -53.32 -9.19 40.77
N PRO A 177 -53.29 -8.22 39.83
CA PRO A 177 -53.01 -8.50 38.43
C PRO A 177 -51.56 -8.99 38.25
N THR A 178 -51.39 -10.07 37.49
CA THR A 178 -50.07 -10.58 37.07
C THR A 178 -49.24 -9.49 36.38
N PRO A 179 -47.94 -9.33 36.70
CA PRO A 179 -47.05 -8.49 35.92
C PRO A 179 -46.91 -9.09 34.52
N PHE A 180 -47.19 -8.27 33.50
CA PHE A 180 -46.95 -8.64 32.11
C PHE A 180 -45.47 -8.94 31.92
N VAL A 181 -45.16 -10.22 31.69
CA VAL A 181 -43.84 -10.65 31.22
C VAL A 181 -43.64 -10.02 29.84
N THR A 182 -42.79 -9.01 29.77
CA THR A 182 -42.34 -8.46 28.50
C THR A 182 -41.49 -9.54 27.82
N PRO A 183 -41.79 -9.95 26.58
CA PRO A 183 -40.94 -10.92 25.89
C PRO A 183 -39.53 -10.35 25.73
N PRO A 184 -38.48 -11.18 25.83
CA PRO A 184 -37.12 -10.72 25.58
C PRO A 184 -37.02 -10.16 24.15
N PRO A 185 -36.22 -9.09 23.94
CA PRO A 185 -36.04 -8.56 22.60
C PRO A 185 -35.53 -9.66 21.67
N PRO A 186 -35.94 -9.66 20.38
CA PRO A 186 -35.46 -10.63 19.43
C PRO A 186 -33.93 -10.56 19.38
N ARG A 187 -33.27 -11.72 19.49
CA ARG A 187 -31.83 -11.83 19.30
C ARG A 187 -31.51 -11.33 17.90
N PHE A 188 -30.91 -10.15 17.81
CA PHE A 188 -30.33 -9.66 16.58
C PHE A 188 -29.24 -10.64 16.17
N VAL A 189 -29.51 -11.44 15.15
CA VAL A 189 -28.47 -12.11 14.38
C VAL A 189 -27.94 -11.04 13.44
N PRO A 190 -26.69 -10.57 13.56
CA PRO A 190 -26.12 -9.70 12.55
C PRO A 190 -26.12 -10.49 11.25
N LEU A 191 -27.04 -10.16 10.32
CA LEU A 191 -26.89 -10.57 8.94
C LEU A 191 -25.71 -9.76 8.39
N VAL A 192 -24.49 -10.21 8.68
CA VAL A 192 -23.31 -9.81 7.94
C VAL A 192 -23.56 -10.38 6.53
N PRO A 193 -23.80 -9.54 5.51
CA PRO A 193 -23.86 -10.06 4.16
C PRO A 193 -22.53 -10.78 3.87
N PRO A 194 -22.56 -11.97 3.25
CA PRO A 194 -21.34 -12.67 2.92
C PRO A 194 -20.45 -11.72 2.09
N PRO A 195 -19.13 -11.69 2.33
CA PRO A 195 -18.23 -10.76 1.65
C PRO A 195 -18.44 -10.85 0.13
N THR A 196 -19.07 -9.82 -0.44
CA THR A 196 -19.54 -9.80 -1.83
C THR A 196 -18.40 -9.58 -2.83
N ALA A 197 -17.20 -9.26 -2.35
CA ALA A 197 -15.99 -9.23 -3.15
C ALA A 197 -15.29 -10.58 -3.01
N PRO A 198 -15.16 -11.38 -4.10
CA PRO A 198 -14.27 -12.52 -4.12
C PRO A 198 -12.89 -12.02 -3.70
N LYS A 199 -12.37 -12.55 -2.58
CA LYS A 199 -11.00 -12.27 -2.18
C LYS A 199 -10.12 -12.65 -3.37
N PRO A 200 -9.31 -11.72 -3.93
CA PRO A 200 -8.45 -12.07 -5.06
C PRO A 200 -7.64 -13.30 -4.65
N PRO A 201 -7.55 -14.31 -5.53
CA PRO A 201 -6.88 -15.56 -5.19
C PRO A 201 -5.45 -15.21 -4.73
N PRO A 202 -4.97 -15.83 -3.64
CA PRO A 202 -3.63 -15.56 -3.15
C PRO A 202 -2.66 -15.78 -4.29
N ARG A 203 -1.77 -14.80 -4.54
CA ARG A 203 -0.76 -14.92 -5.59
C ARG A 203 -0.05 -16.27 -5.44
N PRO A 204 0.01 -17.08 -6.52
CA PRO A 204 0.72 -18.34 -6.47
C PRO A 204 2.20 -18.06 -6.18
N LEU A 205 2.88 -19.03 -5.58
CA LEU A 205 4.32 -18.94 -5.42
C LEU A 205 4.97 -18.81 -6.81
N PRO A 206 6.00 -17.97 -6.96
CA PRO A 206 6.74 -17.91 -8.20
C PRO A 206 7.31 -19.28 -8.50
N ARG A 207 7.33 -19.64 -9.78
CA ARG A 207 7.94 -20.86 -10.28
C ARG A 207 9.12 -20.48 -11.18
N PRO A 208 10.19 -21.29 -11.19
CA PRO A 208 11.26 -21.11 -12.15
C PRO A 208 10.72 -21.28 -13.57
N SER A 209 11.33 -20.56 -14.51
CA SER A 209 11.06 -20.69 -15.94
C SER A 209 11.54 -22.05 -16.47
N GLU A 210 12.65 -22.56 -15.96
CA GLU A 210 13.23 -23.87 -16.28
C GLU A 210 13.33 -24.73 -15.01
N PRO A 211 12.27 -25.50 -14.66
CA PRO A 211 12.30 -26.37 -13.48
C PRO A 211 13.25 -27.54 -13.71
N THR A 212 14.42 -27.51 -13.04
CA THR A 212 15.37 -28.63 -13.03
C THR A 212 15.33 -29.37 -11.70
N PRO A 213 15.53 -30.71 -11.69
CA PRO A 213 15.58 -31.48 -10.45
C PRO A 213 16.80 -31.11 -9.57
N GLU A 214 17.78 -30.41 -10.12
CA GLU A 214 18.91 -29.85 -9.38
C GLU A 214 18.50 -28.60 -8.60
N LEU A 215 17.75 -27.68 -9.21
CA LEU A 215 17.21 -26.49 -8.54
C LEU A 215 16.27 -26.88 -7.39
N ASP A 216 15.40 -27.87 -7.58
CA ASP A 216 14.50 -28.35 -6.54
C ASP A 216 15.25 -28.98 -5.36
N ARG A 217 16.31 -29.77 -5.64
CA ARG A 217 17.19 -30.33 -4.60
C ARG A 217 17.94 -29.24 -3.82
N ALA A 218 18.48 -28.24 -4.52
CA ALA A 218 19.16 -27.11 -3.91
C ALA A 218 18.21 -26.26 -3.03
N ALA A 219 16.99 -25.99 -3.53
CA ALA A 219 15.95 -25.27 -2.79
C ALA A 219 15.49 -26.04 -1.53
N THR A 220 15.34 -27.36 -1.64
CA THR A 220 15.01 -28.23 -0.50
C THR A 220 16.11 -28.20 0.55
N ALA A 221 17.37 -28.38 0.14
CA ALA A 221 18.51 -28.33 1.05
C ALA A 221 18.62 -26.96 1.76
N PHE A 222 18.40 -25.86 1.04
CA PHE A 222 18.40 -24.52 1.60
C PHE A 222 17.32 -24.31 2.67
N LEU A 223 16.07 -24.71 2.40
CA LEU A 223 14.98 -24.60 3.37
C LEU A 223 15.20 -25.48 4.59
N SER A 224 15.75 -26.68 4.41
CA SER A 224 16.13 -27.56 5.50
C SER A 224 17.29 -27.03 6.35
N ASP A 225 18.20 -26.23 5.77
CA ASP A 225 19.32 -25.59 6.48
C ASP A 225 18.92 -24.31 7.23
N LEU A 226 17.79 -23.68 6.85
CA LEU A 226 17.38 -22.36 7.32
C LEU A 226 17.29 -22.25 8.86
N HIS A 227 16.83 -23.30 9.54
CA HIS A 227 16.69 -23.33 11.00
C HIS A 227 18.03 -23.18 11.75
N ARG A 228 19.16 -23.56 11.13
CA ARG A 228 20.50 -23.41 11.74
C ARG A 228 20.94 -21.96 11.87
N HIS A 229 20.45 -21.11 10.97
CA HIS A 229 20.78 -19.69 10.94
C HIS A 229 19.70 -18.81 11.57
N ALA A 230 18.45 -19.26 11.60
CA ALA A 230 17.33 -18.56 12.22
C ALA A 230 16.38 -19.58 12.91
N PRO A 231 16.62 -19.90 14.20
CA PRO A 231 15.89 -20.96 14.92
C PRO A 231 14.36 -20.79 14.94
N GLN A 232 13.89 -19.55 14.87
CA GLN A 232 12.47 -19.20 14.81
C GLN A 232 11.77 -19.66 13.51
N PHE A 233 12.52 -20.02 12.46
CA PHE A 233 12.00 -20.52 11.18
C PHE A 233 12.11 -22.05 11.07
N THR A 234 11.55 -22.75 12.05
CA THR A 234 11.40 -24.21 11.96
C THR A 234 10.20 -24.53 11.04
N LEU A 235 10.42 -25.32 9.98
CA LEU A 235 9.43 -25.64 8.96
C LEU A 235 9.09 -27.14 9.00
N SER A 236 7.82 -27.48 8.75
CA SER A 236 7.42 -28.87 8.53
C SER A 236 7.84 -29.35 7.14
N GLU A 237 7.90 -30.66 6.93
CA GLU A 237 8.22 -31.24 5.62
C GLU A 237 7.21 -30.82 4.53
N ASP A 238 5.94 -30.65 4.91
CA ASP A 238 4.90 -30.16 4.01
C ASP A 238 5.10 -28.68 3.66
N ASP A 239 5.51 -27.85 4.62
CA ASP A 239 5.83 -26.45 4.37
C ASP A 239 7.05 -26.31 3.45
N VAL A 240 8.07 -27.16 3.62
CA VAL A 240 9.24 -27.18 2.74
C VAL A 240 8.81 -27.52 1.32
N ARG A 241 8.07 -28.61 1.10
CA ARG A 241 7.53 -28.98 -0.23
C ARG A 241 6.74 -27.85 -0.88
N ARG A 242 5.93 -27.12 -0.11
CA ARG A 242 5.14 -25.99 -0.62
C ARG A 242 6.01 -24.81 -1.02
N LEU A 243 7.12 -24.53 -0.34
CA LEU A 243 7.97 -23.35 -0.54
C LEU A 243 9.09 -23.55 -1.58
N VAL A 244 9.48 -24.81 -1.86
CA VAL A 244 10.54 -25.17 -2.82
C VAL A 244 10.43 -24.43 -4.17
N PRO A 245 9.28 -24.37 -4.84
CA PRO A 245 9.18 -23.68 -6.13
C PRO A 245 9.53 -22.19 -6.05
N GLY A 246 9.19 -21.55 -4.92
CA GLY A 246 9.49 -20.15 -4.69
C GLY A 246 10.99 -19.90 -4.51
N VAL A 247 11.69 -20.77 -3.79
CA VAL A 247 13.14 -20.69 -3.62
C VAL A 247 13.88 -21.05 -4.91
N ALA A 248 13.40 -22.04 -5.66
CA ALA A 248 13.94 -22.40 -6.97
C ALA A 248 13.88 -21.22 -7.95
N ALA A 249 12.78 -20.47 -7.95
CA ALA A 249 12.64 -19.24 -8.74
C ALA A 249 13.62 -18.13 -8.33
N TRP A 250 13.99 -18.04 -7.05
CA TRP A 250 15.02 -17.11 -6.58
C TRP A 250 16.43 -17.53 -6.99
N LEU A 251 16.73 -18.84 -6.91
CA LEU A 251 18.02 -19.40 -7.32
C LEU A 251 18.26 -19.24 -8.83
N GLU A 252 17.22 -19.45 -9.65
CA GLU A 252 17.27 -19.25 -11.11
C GLU A 252 17.61 -17.79 -11.48
N ARG A 253 17.16 -16.81 -10.69
CA ARG A 253 17.47 -15.39 -10.88
C ARG A 253 18.84 -14.96 -10.35
N ALA A 254 19.75 -15.92 -10.19
CA ALA A 254 21.13 -15.72 -9.73
C ALA A 254 21.25 -15.04 -8.35
N ALA A 255 20.25 -15.17 -7.48
CA ALA A 255 20.37 -14.71 -6.11
C ALA A 255 21.32 -15.64 -5.33
N ARG A 256 22.38 -15.07 -4.73
CA ARG A 256 23.30 -15.85 -3.88
C ARG A 256 22.55 -16.40 -2.66
N PRO A 257 22.81 -17.65 -2.21
CA PRO A 257 22.10 -18.26 -1.08
C PRO A 257 22.07 -17.38 0.18
N ASP A 258 23.15 -16.64 0.47
CA ASP A 258 23.21 -15.74 1.61
C ASP A 258 22.28 -14.54 1.47
N ALA A 259 22.15 -13.97 0.28
CA ALA A 259 21.24 -12.86 0.01
C ALA A 259 19.77 -13.32 0.12
N ILE A 260 19.46 -14.54 -0.36
CA ILE A 260 18.13 -15.15 -0.18
C ILE A 260 17.85 -15.30 1.31
N ARG A 261 18.80 -15.82 2.09
CA ARG A 261 18.64 -16.01 3.54
C ARG A 261 18.32 -14.69 4.24
N HIS A 262 19.15 -13.66 4.02
CA HIS A 262 18.92 -12.33 4.60
C HIS A 262 17.54 -11.78 4.23
N ALA A 263 17.18 -11.79 2.95
CA ALA A 263 15.87 -11.30 2.51
C ALA A 263 14.69 -12.05 3.13
N LEU A 264 14.86 -13.34 3.44
CA LEU A 264 13.82 -14.18 4.04
C LEU A 264 13.76 -14.08 5.56
N THR A 265 14.87 -13.83 6.26
CA THR A 265 14.93 -13.90 7.73
C THR A 265 15.03 -12.53 8.43
N ASP A 266 15.32 -11.44 7.72
CA ASP A 266 15.54 -10.12 8.32
C ASP A 266 14.26 -9.50 8.91
N ASP A 267 14.35 -8.77 10.02
CA ASP A 267 13.22 -8.12 10.74
C ASP A 267 11.91 -8.96 10.82
N PRO A 268 11.90 -10.12 11.52
CA PRO A 268 10.69 -10.93 11.66
C PRO A 268 9.70 -10.27 12.66
N PRO A 269 8.38 -10.41 12.45
CA PRO A 269 7.38 -9.93 13.41
C PRO A 269 7.45 -10.73 14.72
N HIS A 270 7.41 -10.03 15.85
CA HIS A 270 7.46 -10.65 17.18
C HIS A 270 6.09 -10.56 17.89
N PRO A 271 5.46 -11.69 18.29
CA PRO A 271 5.91 -13.08 18.13
C PRO A 271 5.61 -13.68 16.74
N LEU A 272 6.52 -14.53 16.24
CA LEU A 272 6.38 -15.21 14.95
C LEU A 272 5.46 -16.44 15.07
N LYS A 273 4.17 -16.26 14.75
CA LYS A 273 3.16 -17.34 14.83
C LYS A 273 3.12 -18.25 13.59
N HIS A 274 3.51 -17.75 12.43
CA HIS A 274 3.35 -18.44 11.14
C HIS A 274 4.58 -18.28 10.23
N PRO A 275 5.67 -19.03 10.47
CA PRO A 275 6.93 -18.90 9.73
C PRO A 275 6.76 -19.21 8.22
N ALA A 276 6.12 -20.32 7.87
CA ALA A 276 5.92 -20.71 6.46
C ALA A 276 5.11 -19.67 5.66
N LYS A 277 4.12 -19.03 6.29
CA LYS A 277 3.29 -18.00 5.65
C LYS A 277 4.08 -16.71 5.39
N LEU A 278 4.96 -16.34 6.33
CA LEU A 278 5.86 -15.20 6.15
C LEU A 278 6.86 -15.45 5.03
N LEU A 279 7.46 -16.64 4.97
CA LEU A 279 8.37 -17.02 3.90
C LEU A 279 7.66 -17.01 2.54
N LYS A 280 6.44 -17.56 2.45
CA LYS A 280 5.63 -17.50 1.22
C LYS A 280 5.41 -16.05 0.76
N TYR A 281 5.06 -15.16 1.69
CA TYR A 281 4.87 -13.75 1.39
C TYR A 281 6.16 -13.10 0.87
N ARG A 282 7.29 -13.29 1.57
CA ARG A 282 8.58 -12.71 1.17
C ARG A 282 9.09 -13.26 -0.16
N LEU A 283 8.96 -14.57 -0.40
CA LEU A 283 9.31 -15.18 -1.68
C LEU A 283 8.50 -14.62 -2.85
N THR A 284 7.27 -14.16 -2.59
CA THR A 284 6.36 -13.61 -3.60
C THR A 284 6.60 -12.12 -3.84
N GLU A 285 6.77 -11.33 -2.77
CA GLU A 285 6.83 -9.86 -2.86
C GLU A 285 8.27 -9.32 -3.01
N LEU A 286 9.29 -10.03 -2.51
CA LEU A 286 10.70 -9.61 -2.60
C LEU A 286 11.48 -10.30 -3.73
N LEU A 287 10.78 -10.96 -4.65
CA LEU A 287 11.39 -11.69 -5.76
C LEU A 287 12.27 -10.74 -6.61
N PRO A 288 13.59 -10.97 -6.73
CA PRO A 288 14.48 -10.10 -7.50
C PRO A 288 14.06 -10.05 -8.98
N PRO A 289 14.28 -8.94 -9.70
CA PRO A 289 14.02 -8.88 -11.14
C PRO A 289 14.90 -9.92 -11.87
N PRO A 290 14.45 -10.45 -13.02
CA PRO A 290 15.28 -11.34 -13.82
C PRO A 290 16.59 -10.63 -14.20
N PRO A 291 17.73 -11.33 -14.18
CA PRO A 291 18.98 -10.75 -14.65
C PRO A 291 18.83 -10.32 -16.11
N PRO A 292 19.41 -9.17 -16.51
CA PRO A 292 19.34 -8.71 -17.90
C PRO A 292 20.00 -9.75 -18.82
N ASP A 293 19.39 -10.01 -19.97
CA ASP A 293 19.97 -10.89 -20.99
C ASP A 293 21.30 -10.29 -21.48
N ILE A 294 22.25 -11.14 -21.85
CA ILE A 294 23.52 -10.76 -22.48
C ILE A 294 23.24 -9.88 -23.70
N ARG A 295 22.13 -10.11 -24.41
CA ARG A 295 21.67 -9.28 -25.54
C ARG A 295 21.25 -7.86 -25.12
N ASP A 296 20.60 -7.70 -23.98
CA ASP A 296 20.19 -6.39 -23.44
C ASP A 296 21.40 -5.60 -22.93
N LEU A 297 22.32 -6.28 -22.24
CA LEU A 297 23.61 -5.72 -21.84
C LEU A 297 24.45 -5.29 -23.06
N ALA A 298 24.46 -6.10 -24.12
CA ALA A 298 25.12 -5.76 -25.38
C ALA A 298 24.46 -4.56 -26.08
N ALA A 299 23.14 -4.37 -25.94
CA ALA A 299 22.43 -3.21 -26.48
C ALA A 299 22.76 -1.91 -25.73
N LEU A 300 23.05 -1.99 -24.42
CA LEU A 300 23.54 -0.86 -23.61
C LEU A 300 25.02 -0.53 -23.89
N ALA A 301 25.82 -1.52 -24.27
CA ALA A 301 27.23 -1.36 -24.63
C ALA A 301 27.47 -0.72 -26.01
N ARG A 302 26.42 -0.57 -26.85
CA ARG A 302 26.53 0.17 -28.11
C ARG A 302 26.51 1.68 -27.81
N PRO A 303 27.58 2.44 -28.10
CA PRO A 303 27.55 3.88 -27.92
C PRO A 303 26.48 4.48 -28.85
N ARG A 304 25.38 4.99 -28.28
CA ARG A 304 24.37 5.78 -28.99
C ARG A 304 24.84 7.21 -29.28
N ILE A 305 26.13 7.39 -29.55
CA ILE A 305 26.64 8.67 -30.06
C ILE A 305 26.54 8.58 -31.58
N THR A 306 25.37 8.90 -32.11
CA THR A 306 25.22 9.14 -33.55
C THR A 306 25.96 10.44 -33.86
N VAL A 307 27.26 10.37 -34.13
CA VAL A 307 28.02 11.53 -34.62
C VAL A 307 27.49 11.85 -36.01
N THR A 308 26.73 12.93 -36.15
CA THR A 308 26.30 13.41 -37.47
C THR A 308 27.55 13.72 -38.29
N PRO A 309 27.80 13.01 -39.41
CA PRO A 309 29.03 13.15 -40.17
C PRO A 309 29.13 14.55 -40.78
N PHE A 310 30.36 15.01 -41.00
CA PHE A 310 30.60 16.19 -41.82
C PHE A 310 30.44 15.81 -43.29
N GLN A 311 29.68 16.61 -44.01
CA GLN A 311 29.44 16.53 -45.44
C GLN A 311 29.88 17.86 -46.09
N THR A 312 30.24 17.81 -47.36
CA THR A 312 30.60 19.00 -48.14
C THR A 312 29.40 19.45 -48.96
N CYS A 313 29.12 20.75 -49.00
CA CYS A 313 28.01 21.30 -49.78
C CYS A 313 28.28 21.22 -51.29
N ASP A 314 27.38 20.64 -52.06
CA ASP A 314 27.53 20.48 -53.52
C ASP A 314 27.50 21.81 -54.32
N ALA A 315 27.13 22.93 -53.69
CA ALA A 315 27.01 24.23 -54.36
C ALA A 315 28.10 25.24 -53.98
N CYS A 316 28.60 25.18 -52.74
CA CYS A 316 29.56 26.18 -52.22
C CYS A 316 30.77 25.55 -51.52
N GLU A 317 30.92 24.22 -51.60
CA GLU A 317 32.00 23.42 -51.01
C GLU A 317 32.20 23.58 -49.49
N ARG A 318 31.24 24.21 -48.80
CA ARG A 318 31.31 24.42 -47.34
C ARG A 318 31.00 23.13 -46.59
N ALA A 319 31.85 22.77 -45.62
CA ALA A 319 31.61 21.64 -44.72
C ALA A 319 30.45 21.93 -43.74
N PHE A 320 29.51 20.99 -43.61
CA PHE A 320 28.35 21.07 -42.71
C PHE A 320 28.01 19.69 -42.14
N ARG A 321 27.30 19.64 -41.01
CA ARG A 321 26.91 18.37 -40.38
C ARG A 321 25.54 17.93 -40.89
N SER A 322 25.46 16.76 -41.53
CA SER A 322 24.19 16.19 -42.01
C SER A 322 24.28 14.67 -42.14
N PRO A 323 23.20 13.92 -41.83
CA PRO A 323 23.18 12.47 -42.01
C PRO A 323 23.22 12.06 -43.50
N THR A 324 22.83 12.94 -44.41
CA THR A 324 22.81 12.71 -45.86
C THR A 324 23.62 13.77 -46.61
N PRO A 325 24.28 13.43 -47.73
CA PRO A 325 24.89 14.40 -48.64
C PRO A 325 23.87 15.42 -49.16
N GLY A 326 24.33 16.62 -49.50
CA GLY A 326 23.48 17.65 -50.12
C GLY A 326 23.91 19.08 -49.82
N HIS A 327 22.97 20.02 -49.92
CA HIS A 327 23.25 21.44 -49.73
C HIS A 327 23.22 21.86 -48.25
N CYS A 328 24.14 22.76 -47.90
CA CYS A 328 24.15 23.44 -46.60
C CYS A 328 22.88 24.30 -46.41
N ARG A 329 22.65 24.75 -45.17
CA ARG A 329 21.46 25.54 -44.80
C ARG A 329 21.30 26.79 -45.67
N ASP A 330 22.40 27.46 -45.98
CA ASP A 330 22.38 28.74 -46.71
C ASP A 330 21.99 28.52 -48.18
N CYS A 331 22.67 27.60 -48.89
CA CYS A 331 22.34 27.25 -50.27
C CYS A 331 20.92 26.66 -50.41
N ARG A 332 20.46 25.87 -49.43
CA ARG A 332 19.08 25.36 -49.41
C ARG A 332 18.07 26.50 -49.26
N SER A 333 18.36 27.47 -48.40
CA SER A 333 17.50 28.64 -48.18
C SER A 333 17.45 29.53 -49.42
N GLU A 334 18.57 29.71 -50.12
CA GLU A 334 18.62 30.42 -51.40
C GLU A 334 17.84 29.70 -52.48
N HIS A 335 18.03 28.38 -52.65
CA HIS A 335 17.28 27.59 -53.62
C HIS A 335 15.76 27.66 -53.37
N ILE A 336 15.33 27.60 -52.11
CA ILE A 336 13.91 27.76 -51.75
C ILE A 336 13.42 29.19 -52.05
N ARG A 337 14.22 30.23 -51.80
CA ARG A 337 13.88 31.61 -52.15
C ARG A 337 13.80 31.82 -53.66
N HIS A 338 14.67 31.19 -54.44
CA HIS A 338 14.63 31.20 -55.90
C HIS A 338 13.39 30.47 -56.42
N ALA A 339 13.08 29.29 -55.89
CA ALA A 339 11.87 28.55 -56.24
C ALA A 339 10.58 29.31 -55.86
N ALA A 340 10.57 30.00 -54.71
CA ALA A 340 9.43 30.80 -54.25
C ALA A 340 9.24 32.11 -55.02
N ARG A 341 10.28 32.62 -55.71
CA ARG A 341 10.20 33.83 -56.55
C ARG A 341 9.70 33.55 -57.96
N GLY A 342 9.45 32.29 -58.33
CA GLY A 342 8.82 31.94 -59.60
C GLY A 342 9.59 32.43 -60.82
N ASP A 343 10.91 32.23 -60.85
CA ASP A 343 11.71 32.51 -62.04
C ASP A 343 11.95 31.20 -62.80
N ASP A 344 10.96 30.84 -63.61
CA ASP A 344 11.12 29.90 -64.73
C ASP A 344 11.99 30.59 -65.79
N ARG A 345 13.31 30.58 -65.58
CA ARG A 345 14.28 30.82 -66.65
C ARG A 345 15.46 29.88 -66.50
N ALA A 346 15.37 28.78 -67.24
CA ALA A 346 16.48 27.90 -67.54
C ALA A 346 17.70 28.70 -68.04
N VAL A 347 18.82 28.58 -67.34
CA VAL A 347 20.15 28.75 -67.93
C VAL A 347 20.87 27.41 -67.86
N PHE A 348 20.48 26.54 -68.79
CA PHE A 348 21.40 25.57 -69.35
C PHE A 348 22.39 26.36 -70.23
N ALA A 349 23.60 26.57 -69.74
CA ALA A 349 24.74 26.92 -70.59
C ALA A 349 25.72 25.74 -70.58
N ALA A 350 25.80 25.08 -71.72
CA ALA A 350 26.60 23.90 -71.99
C ALA A 350 28.10 24.23 -72.04
N GLY A 351 28.91 23.35 -71.45
CA GLY A 351 30.34 23.22 -71.72
C GLY A 351 30.69 21.76 -71.96
N ARG A 352 30.42 21.28 -73.18
CA ARG A 352 30.82 19.94 -73.66
C ARG A 352 32.33 19.93 -73.94
N HIS A 353 33.05 19.00 -73.32
CA HIS A 353 34.21 18.37 -73.94
C HIS A 353 34.12 16.85 -73.74
N ALA A 354 33.85 16.14 -74.83
CA ALA A 354 34.21 14.74 -75.00
C ALA A 354 35.63 14.68 -75.59
N PRO A 355 36.37 13.59 -75.33
CA PRO A 355 36.64 12.66 -76.42
C PRO A 355 36.34 11.20 -76.01
N THR A 356 35.57 10.44 -76.79
CA THR A 356 36.02 9.56 -77.89
C THR A 356 36.46 8.16 -77.43
N ALA A 357 35.54 7.22 -77.61
CA ALA A 357 35.67 5.83 -78.09
C ALA A 357 36.74 4.84 -77.55
N ALA A 358 36.20 3.62 -77.38
CA ALA A 358 36.83 2.30 -77.57
C ALA A 358 37.65 1.71 -76.42
N ALA A 359 37.17 0.62 -75.81
CA ALA A 359 37.48 -0.74 -76.25
C ALA A 359 36.88 -1.78 -75.29
N GLN A 360 36.48 -2.91 -75.87
CA GLN A 360 35.97 -4.11 -75.20
C GLN A 360 36.96 -4.72 -74.20
N GLY A 361 36.43 -5.42 -73.20
CA GLY A 361 37.23 -6.27 -72.32
C GLY A 361 36.38 -7.09 -71.35
N HIS A 362 35.75 -8.15 -71.85
CA HIS A 362 35.40 -9.32 -71.05
C HIS A 362 36.60 -9.75 -70.18
N ARG A 363 36.36 -10.05 -68.90
CA ARG A 363 36.65 -11.37 -68.33
C ARG A 363 36.17 -11.52 -66.89
N SER A 364 35.48 -12.62 -66.71
CA SER A 364 35.12 -13.32 -65.48
C SER A 364 36.36 -13.93 -64.82
N SER A 365 36.42 -13.86 -63.50
CA SER A 365 37.05 -14.85 -62.59
C SER A 365 36.87 -14.28 -61.17
N GLY A 366 36.20 -14.90 -60.20
CA GLY A 366 36.26 -16.31 -59.86
C GLY A 366 37.31 -16.52 -58.76
N CYS A 367 36.82 -16.63 -57.52
CA CYS A 367 37.42 -17.08 -56.24
C CYS A 367 38.58 -18.11 -56.32
N PRO A 368 39.37 -18.33 -55.24
CA PRO A 368 38.97 -18.33 -53.81
C PRO A 368 39.73 -17.40 -52.86
#